data_AF-A0A2P2L6V0-F1
#
_entry.id   AF-A0A2P2L6V0-F1
#
_cell.length_a   1.000
_cell.length_b   1.000
_cell.length_c   1.000
_cell.angle_alpha   90.00
_cell.angle_beta   90.00
_cell.angle_gamma   90.00
#
_symmetry.space_group_name_H-M   'P 1'
#
loop_
_entity.id
_entity.type
_entity.pdbx_description
1 polymer ?
#
loop_
_entity_poly.entity_id
_entity_poly.type
_entity_poly.pdbx_seq_one_letter_code
_entity_poly.pdbx_strand_id
1 'polypeptide(L)'
;MFCWYIYLSYPCTAELSDGEAEDVLFKEAWLTYFWGRAKLHGVEDDIAEERLQFWISRSGQSPTSHDAVDVERGLLELRKLSIEQQLWEASRREIDQPSLASVANYNPNTDSEISL
;
A
#
# COMPACT_ATOMS: atom_id res chain seq x y z
N MET A 1 6.25 48.49 -3.66
CA MET A 1 7.07 48.09 -2.49
C MET A 1 6.27 47.95 -1.18
N PHE A 2 4.92 47.96 -1.20
CA PHE A 2 4.08 47.80 0.01
C PHE A 2 2.99 46.72 -0.13
N CYS A 3 3.17 45.74 -1.03
CA CYS A 3 2.24 44.59 -1.15
C CYS A 3 2.94 43.23 -1.01
N TRP A 4 4.26 43.22 -0.81
CA TRP A 4 5.03 41.99 -0.54
C TRP A 4 5.13 41.66 0.96
N TYR A 5 4.98 42.66 1.84
CA TYR A 5 5.05 42.46 3.30
C TYR A 5 3.79 41.83 3.91
N ILE A 6 2.66 41.86 3.20
CA ILE A 6 1.38 41.30 3.70
C ILE A 6 1.27 39.80 3.33
N TYR A 7 1.92 39.38 2.24
CA TYR A 7 2.00 37.97 1.82
C TYR A 7 3.11 37.16 2.51
N LEU A 8 3.94 37.80 3.34
CA LEU A 8 5.02 37.16 4.10
C LEU A 8 4.71 36.99 5.59
N SER A 9 3.44 37.12 6.01
CA SER A 9 3.04 37.02 7.43
C SER A 9 1.78 36.19 7.70
N TYR A 10 1.30 35.43 6.70
CA TYR A 10 0.37 34.33 6.95
C TYR A 10 0.87 33.13 6.16
N PRO A 11 1.69 32.24 6.75
CA PRO A 11 1.61 30.88 6.30
C PRO A 11 0.14 30.49 6.49
N CYS A 12 -0.56 30.16 5.41
CA CYS A 12 -1.81 29.43 5.55
C CYS A 12 -1.44 28.02 6.02
N THR A 13 -0.98 27.91 7.27
CA THR A 13 -1.04 26.67 8.03
C THR A 13 -2.53 26.45 8.25
N ALA A 14 -3.20 25.87 7.26
CA ALA A 14 -4.44 25.17 7.51
C ALA A 14 -4.04 24.04 8.46
N GLU A 15 -4.06 24.33 9.76
CA GLU A 15 -3.86 23.35 10.81
C GLU A 15 -5.00 22.35 10.64
N LEU A 16 -4.63 21.14 10.24
CA LEU A 16 -5.56 20.01 10.25
C LEU A 16 -6.06 19.84 11.68
N SER A 17 -7.35 19.57 11.85
CA SER A 17 -7.82 19.10 13.16
C SER A 17 -7.17 17.76 13.50
N ASP A 18 -7.07 17.43 14.79
CA ASP A 18 -6.47 16.16 15.22
C ASP A 18 -7.10 14.95 14.51
N GLY A 19 -8.42 14.97 14.30
CA GLY A 19 -9.12 13.90 13.58
C GLY A 19 -8.79 13.85 12.08
N GLU A 20 -8.59 14.99 11.42
CA GLU A 20 -8.16 15.02 10.02
C GLU A 20 -6.71 14.57 9.88
N ALA A 21 -5.84 14.97 10.81
CA ALA A 21 -4.45 14.52 10.85
C ALA A 21 -4.35 13.00 11.03
N GLU A 22 -5.13 12.42 11.95
CA GLU A 22 -5.21 10.97 12.14
C GLU A 22 -5.71 10.23 10.88
N ASP A 23 -6.75 10.76 10.21
CA ASP A 23 -7.28 10.18 8.98
C ASP A 23 -6.25 10.22 7.83
N VAL A 24 -5.50 11.31 7.69
CA VAL A 24 -4.41 11.42 6.71
C VAL A 24 -3.34 10.38 6.98
N LEU A 25 -2.85 10.27 8.22
CA LEU A 25 -1.84 9.28 8.59
C LEU A 25 -2.31 7.85 8.35
N PHE A 26 -3.58 7.55 8.66
CA PHE A 26 -4.18 6.25 8.38
C PHE A 26 -4.19 5.95 6.88
N LYS A 27 -4.59 6.92 6.05
CA LYS A 27 -4.61 6.80 4.58
C LYS A 27 -3.21 6.64 3.99
N GLU A 28 -2.20 7.34 4.51
CA GLU A 28 -0.80 7.17 4.10
C GLU A 28 -0.27 5.78 4.41
N ALA A 29 -0.56 5.26 5.62
CA ALA A 29 -0.21 3.90 5.99
C ALA A 29 -0.90 2.87 5.08
N TRP A 30 -2.16 3.12 4.74
CA TRP A 30 -2.92 2.27 3.82
C TRP A 30 -2.33 2.26 2.41
N LEU A 31 -1.99 3.44 1.88
CA LEU A 31 -1.32 3.58 0.58
C LEU A 31 0.03 2.85 0.57
N THR A 32 0.84 3.04 1.62
CA THR A 32 2.12 2.33 1.80
C THR A 32 1.93 0.81 1.76
N TYR A 33 0.92 0.30 2.48
CA TYR A 33 0.61 -1.13 2.49
C TYR A 33 0.22 -1.66 1.12
N PHE A 34 -0.69 -0.98 0.42
CA PHE A 34 -1.17 -1.41 -0.90
C PHE A 34 -0.05 -1.43 -1.94
N TRP A 35 0.79 -0.38 -2.00
CA TRP A 35 1.91 -0.34 -2.93
C TRP A 35 3.01 -1.36 -2.57
N GLY A 36 3.23 -1.61 -1.27
CA GLY A 36 4.14 -2.66 -0.81
C GLY A 36 3.68 -4.06 -1.23
N ARG A 37 2.38 -4.32 -1.12
CA ARG A 37 1.74 -5.55 -1.62
C ARG A 37 1.80 -5.63 -3.14
N ALA A 38 1.55 -4.52 -3.84
CA ALA A 38 1.59 -4.48 -5.31
C ALA A 38 2.98 -4.89 -5.81
N LYS A 39 4.03 -4.30 -5.22
CA LYS A 39 5.43 -4.69 -5.48
C LYS A 39 5.68 -6.17 -5.20
N LEU A 40 5.23 -6.68 -4.05
CA LEU A 40 5.46 -8.08 -3.67
C LEU A 40 4.88 -9.07 -4.68
N HIS A 41 3.67 -8.80 -5.18
CA HIS A 41 2.97 -9.67 -6.13
C HIS A 41 3.25 -9.31 -7.60
N GLY A 42 4.14 -8.35 -7.88
CA GLY A 42 4.46 -7.89 -9.24
C GLY A 42 3.29 -7.20 -9.97
N VAL A 43 2.36 -6.62 -9.22
CA VAL A 43 1.23 -5.83 -9.75
C VAL A 43 1.72 -4.41 -10.01
N GLU A 44 1.54 -3.91 -11.23
CA GLU A 44 2.01 -2.58 -11.67
C GLU A 44 3.50 -2.35 -11.32
N ASP A 45 4.36 -3.33 -11.61
CA ASP A 45 5.78 -3.36 -11.22
C ASP A 45 6.59 -2.15 -11.72
N ASP A 46 6.16 -1.55 -12.83
CA ASP A 46 6.76 -0.35 -13.43
C ASP A 46 6.61 0.90 -12.56
N ILE A 47 5.58 0.96 -11.71
CA ILE A 47 5.29 2.12 -10.85
C ILE A 47 5.24 1.79 -9.36
N ALA A 48 5.07 0.52 -8.98
CA ALA A 48 4.83 0.13 -7.60
C ALA A 48 5.98 0.52 -6.66
N GLU A 49 7.23 0.38 -7.11
CA GLU A 49 8.40 0.76 -6.30
C GLU A 49 8.47 2.27 -6.09
N GLU A 50 8.27 3.07 -7.13
CA GLU A 50 8.31 4.52 -7.04
C GLU A 50 7.24 5.03 -6.06
N ARG A 51 6.02 4.51 -6.17
CA ARG A 51 4.91 4.89 -5.27
C ARG A 51 5.11 4.42 -3.85
N LEU A 52 5.66 3.24 -3.65
CA LEU A 52 6.01 2.76 -2.31
C LEU A 52 7.03 3.68 -1.64
N GLN A 53 8.13 4.02 -2.33
CA GLN A 53 9.16 4.91 -1.78
C GLN A 53 8.62 6.31 -1.49
N PHE A 54 7.74 6.83 -2.37
CA PHE A 54 7.09 8.11 -2.15
C PHE A 54 6.33 8.14 -0.82
N TRP A 55 5.47 7.15 -0.54
CA TRP A 55 4.70 7.10 0.70
C TRP A 55 5.54 6.79 1.94
N ILE A 56 6.55 5.92 1.82
CA ILE A 56 7.51 5.66 2.92
C ILE A 56 8.26 6.95 3.31
N SER A 57 8.67 7.77 2.34
CA SER A 57 9.46 8.97 2.62
C SER A 57 8.74 10.02 3.48
N ARG A 58 7.40 9.95 3.50
CA ARG A 58 6.51 10.85 4.24
C ARG A 58 6.06 10.26 5.57
N SER A 59 6.09 8.94 5.69
CA SER A 59 5.68 8.22 6.90
C SER A 59 6.48 8.70 8.13
N GLY A 60 5.77 9.04 9.20
CA GLY A 60 6.37 9.50 10.46
C GLY A 60 6.57 11.02 10.57
N GLN A 61 6.16 11.80 9.58
CA GLN A 61 6.07 13.26 9.69
C GLN A 61 4.67 13.70 10.16
N SER A 62 4.57 14.90 10.70
CA SER A 62 3.26 15.48 11.04
C SER A 62 2.54 15.87 9.75
N PRO A 63 1.29 15.40 9.53
CA PRO A 63 0.58 15.62 8.28
C PRO A 63 0.24 17.10 8.10
N THR A 64 0.45 17.57 6.88
CA THR A 64 0.15 18.92 6.43
C THR A 64 -1.13 18.92 5.59
N SER A 65 -1.69 20.10 5.37
CA SER A 65 -2.84 20.27 4.46
C SER A 65 -2.57 19.80 3.02
N HIS A 66 -1.30 19.78 2.59
CA HIS A 66 -0.92 19.22 1.29
C HIS A 66 -0.96 17.69 1.29
N ASP A 67 -0.55 17.05 2.40
CA ASP A 67 -0.63 15.60 2.55
C ASP A 67 -2.08 15.12 2.46
N ALA A 68 -3.02 15.88 3.03
CA ALA A 68 -4.46 15.59 2.90
C ALA A 68 -4.95 15.56 1.43
N VAL A 69 -4.43 16.42 0.56
CA VAL A 69 -4.77 16.41 -0.87
C VAL A 69 -4.08 15.24 -1.58
N ASP A 70 -2.84 14.95 -1.22
CA ASP A 70 -2.07 13.88 -1.85
C ASP A 70 -2.61 12.50 -1.50
N VAL A 71 -3.04 12.26 -0.26
CA VAL A 71 -3.66 10.98 0.11
C VAL A 71 -4.90 10.73 -0.74
N GLU A 72 -5.77 11.74 -0.92
CA GLU A 72 -6.95 11.60 -1.77
C GLU A 72 -6.55 11.25 -3.22
N ARG A 73 -5.52 11.89 -3.77
CA ARG A 73 -5.00 11.56 -5.10
C ARG A 73 -4.45 10.14 -5.17
N GLY A 74 -3.72 9.69 -4.15
CA GLY A 74 -3.21 8.32 -4.05
C GLY A 74 -4.33 7.28 -4.01
N LEU A 75 -5.39 7.54 -3.25
CA LEU A 75 -6.56 6.65 -3.17
C LEU A 75 -7.30 6.58 -4.51
N LEU A 76 -7.41 7.71 -5.22
CA LEU A 76 -7.99 7.74 -6.57
C LEU A 76 -7.17 6.91 -7.56
N GLU A 77 -5.84 6.98 -7.47
CA GLU A 77 -4.94 6.21 -8.31
C GLU A 77 -5.07 4.69 -8.08
N LEU A 78 -5.08 4.25 -6.82
CA LEU A 78 -5.34 2.84 -6.48
C LEU A 78 -6.64 2.33 -7.10
N ARG A 79 -7.71 3.15 -7.05
CA ARG A 79 -9.00 2.81 -7.65
C ARG A 79 -8.96 2.80 -9.17
N LYS A 80 -8.26 3.76 -9.79
CA LYS A 80 -8.15 3.87 -11.25
C LYS A 80 -7.40 2.68 -11.86
N LEU A 81 -6.39 2.20 -11.16
CA LEU A 81 -5.61 1.01 -11.55
C LEU A 81 -6.24 -0.29 -11.06
N SER A 82 -7.34 -0.23 -10.32
CA SER A 82 -7.99 -1.40 -9.72
C SER A 82 -7.03 -2.28 -8.90
N ILE A 83 -6.07 -1.67 -8.18
CA ILE A 83 -5.00 -2.37 -7.46
C ILE A 83 -5.57 -3.42 -6.50
N GLU A 84 -6.65 -3.10 -5.78
CA GLU A 84 -7.30 -4.04 -4.85
C GLU A 84 -7.76 -5.32 -5.56
N GLN A 85 -8.40 -5.19 -6.72
CA GLN A 85 -8.83 -6.33 -7.51
C GLN A 85 -7.63 -7.13 -8.03
N GLN A 86 -6.62 -6.45 -8.56
CA GLN A 86 -5.41 -7.11 -9.06
C GLN A 86 -4.69 -7.89 -7.95
N LEU A 87 -4.57 -7.30 -6.76
CA LEU A 87 -3.98 -7.94 -5.58
C LEU A 87 -4.80 -9.14 -5.11
N TRP A 88 -6.13 -9.04 -5.14
CA TRP A 88 -6.99 -10.16 -4.78
C TRP A 88 -6.87 -11.33 -5.78
N GLU A 89 -6.81 -11.03 -7.08
CA GLU A 89 -6.57 -12.04 -8.11
C GLU A 89 -5.19 -12.69 -7.96
N ALA A 90 -4.13 -11.89 -7.73
CA ALA A 90 -2.78 -12.38 -7.50
C ALA A 90 -2.71 -13.28 -6.25
N SER A 91 -3.32 -12.84 -5.15
CA SER A 91 -3.34 -13.62 -3.90
C SER A 91 -4.06 -14.96 -4.03
N ARG A 92 -5.09 -15.08 -4.87
CA ARG A 92 -5.75 -16.38 -5.09
C ARG A 92 -4.94 -17.34 -5.96
N ARG A 93 -4.19 -16.83 -6.93
CA ARG A 93 -3.28 -17.66 -7.73
C ARG A 93 -2.23 -18.34 -6.85
N GLU A 94 -1.79 -17.69 -5.78
CA GLU A 94 -0.88 -18.29 -4.79
C GLU A 94 -1.51 -19.40 -3.95
N ILE A 95 -2.83 -19.38 -3.72
CA ILE A 95 -3.54 -20.43 -2.99
C ILE A 95 -3.76 -21.65 -3.91
N ASP A 96 -4.07 -21.40 -5.18
CA ASP A 96 -4.33 -22.46 -6.18
C ASP A 96 -3.04 -23.15 -6.67
N GLN A 97 -1.88 -22.50 -6.58
CA GLN A 97 -0.57 -23.14 -6.73
C GLN A 97 0.02 -23.47 -5.35
N PRO A 98 -0.26 -24.66 -4.76
CA PRO A 98 0.55 -25.12 -3.64
C PRO A 98 2.00 -25.17 -4.12
N SER A 99 2.84 -24.34 -3.51
CA SER A 99 4.28 -24.32 -3.71
C SER A 99 4.78 -25.76 -3.86
N LEU A 100 5.51 -26.09 -4.93
CA LEU A 100 6.07 -27.43 -5.16
C LEU A 100 6.89 -27.96 -3.96
N ALA A 101 7.26 -27.09 -3.01
CA ALA A 101 7.80 -27.43 -1.70
C ALA A 101 6.87 -28.30 -0.82
N SER A 102 5.54 -28.24 -0.97
CA SER A 102 4.60 -29.09 -0.23
C SER A 102 4.36 -30.45 -0.91
N VAL A 103 4.62 -30.57 -2.22
CA VAL A 103 4.45 -31.82 -2.98
C VAL A 103 5.64 -32.77 -2.79
N ALA A 104 6.83 -32.27 -2.43
CA ALA A 104 8.01 -33.09 -2.19
C ALA A 104 7.94 -33.96 -0.91
N ASN A 105 6.96 -33.76 -0.03
CA ASN A 105 6.83 -34.48 1.24
C ASN A 105 5.70 -35.52 1.28
N TYR A 106 5.05 -35.84 0.16
CA TYR A 106 4.12 -36.97 0.10
C TYR A 106 4.82 -38.20 -0.46
N ASN A 107 5.33 -39.07 0.42
CA ASN A 107 5.76 -40.42 0.05
C ASN A 107 4.51 -41.31 -0.06
N PRO A 108 4.10 -41.77 -1.26
CA PRO A 108 2.88 -42.56 -1.43
C PRO A 108 3.03 -44.04 -1.01
N ASN A 109 4.18 -44.46 -0.49
CA ASN A 109 4.46 -45.88 -0.31
C ASN A 109 4.33 -46.32 1.16
N THR A 110 3.10 -46.49 1.64
CA THR A 110 2.79 -47.45 2.71
C THR A 110 1.40 -48.03 2.48
N ASP A 111 1.26 -48.81 1.41
CA ASP A 111 0.18 -49.77 1.26
C ASP A 111 0.68 -51.16 1.68
N SER A 112 -0.15 -51.83 2.48
CA SER A 112 -0.27 -53.29 2.56
C SER A 112 0.83 -54.09 3.27
N GLU A 113 0.65 -54.35 4.57
CA GLU A 113 0.66 -55.70 5.16
C GLU A 113 0.42 -55.62 6.68
N ILE A 114 -0.85 -55.76 7.10
CA ILE A 114 -1.17 -56.43 8.36
C ILE A 114 -2.03 -57.62 7.97
N SER A 115 -1.37 -58.77 7.84
CA SER A 115 -1.99 -60.08 7.86
C SER A 115 -1.36 -60.88 9.00
N LEU A 116 -2.25 -61.53 9.77
CA LEU A 116 -2.09 -62.40 10.95
C LEU A 116 -2.14 -61.72 12.32
#